data_AF-A0A7J8DVG3-F1
#
_entry.id   AF-A0A7J8DVG3-F1
#
_cell.length_a   1.000
_cell.length_b   1.000
_cell.length_c   1.000
_cell.angle_alpha   90.00
_cell.angle_beta   90.00
_cell.angle_gamma   90.00
#
_symmetry.space_group_name_H-M   'P 1'
#
loop_
_entity.id
_entity.type
_entity.pdbx_description
1 polymer ?
#
loop_
_entity_poly.entity_id
_entity_poly.type
_entity_poly.pdbx_seq_one_letter_code
_entity_poly.pdbx_strand_id
1 'polypeptide(L)'
;MKHYLDAIYDVTVAFEGTVDDKGQRKEAPSMVEFLCKECPKIHIHVARIDRKDVPEERAPLRRWLHERFEIKDKLLIEFYDSLDPERRNRFPGESVNSKLSLKKTVPSLLLLGGLTAGMLVTEAGRRLYVKTWVCGTLLGCLWVSVRA
;
A
#
# COMPACT_ATOMS: atom_id res chain seq x y z
N MET A 1 18.01 7.37 -21.89
CA MET A 1 17.44 7.13 -20.54
C MET A 1 18.39 6.43 -19.58
N LYS A 2 19.24 5.48 -19.99
CA LYS A 2 20.12 4.70 -19.08
C LYS A 2 21.26 5.48 -18.38
N HIS A 3 21.66 6.64 -18.90
CA HIS A 3 22.74 7.45 -18.30
C HIS A 3 22.33 8.36 -17.14
N TYR A 4 21.03 8.45 -16.82
CA TYR A 4 20.52 9.31 -15.75
C TYR A 4 20.14 8.54 -14.47
N LEU A 5 20.26 7.20 -14.48
CA LEU A 5 19.90 6.34 -13.36
C LEU A 5 21.16 5.97 -12.57
N ASP A 6 21.22 6.46 -11.33
CA ASP A 6 22.32 6.19 -10.40
C ASP A 6 22.17 4.81 -9.73
N ALA A 7 20.95 4.49 -9.28
CA ALA A 7 20.61 3.21 -8.65
C ALA A 7 19.16 2.79 -8.97
N ILE A 8 18.90 1.48 -8.86
CA ILE A 8 17.58 0.88 -8.90
C ILE A 8 17.18 0.52 -7.48
N TYR A 9 16.02 1.00 -7.04
CA TYR A 9 15.46 0.62 -5.74
C TYR A 9 14.47 -0.51 -5.95
N ASP A 10 14.81 -1.67 -5.41
CA ASP A 10 13.94 -2.83 -5.40
C ASP A 10 13.10 -2.83 -4.11
N VAL A 11 11.79 -2.67 -4.26
CA VAL A 11 10.85 -2.50 -3.15
C VAL A 11 9.95 -3.73 -3.06
N THR A 12 9.98 -4.38 -1.90
CA THR A 12 9.09 -5.49 -1.55
C THR A 12 8.20 -5.05 -0.39
N VAL A 13 6.89 -5.14 -0.58
CA VAL A 13 5.89 -4.77 0.43
C VAL A 13 5.17 -6.02 0.89
N ALA A 14 5.17 -6.26 2.20
CA ALA A 14 4.42 -7.34 2.84
C ALA A 14 3.46 -6.78 3.89
N PHE A 15 2.31 -7.43 4.02
CA PHE A 15 1.24 -7.04 4.93
C PHE A 15 1.09 -8.11 6.01
N GLU A 16 1.08 -7.72 7.28
CA GLU A 16 0.73 -8.62 8.40
C GLU A 16 -0.78 -8.90 8.39
N GLY A 17 -1.19 -10.08 8.85
CA GLY A 17 -2.61 -10.42 9.05
C GLY A 17 -3.37 -10.84 7.80
N THR A 18 -2.71 -10.93 6.64
CA THR A 18 -3.32 -11.37 5.38
C THR A 18 -3.29 -12.89 5.19
N VAL A 19 -3.07 -13.68 6.24
CA VAL A 19 -3.10 -15.15 6.16
C VAL A 19 -4.39 -15.62 6.84
N ASP A 20 -5.20 -16.39 6.12
CA ASP A 20 -6.43 -16.97 6.64
C ASP A 20 -6.15 -18.06 7.68
N ASP A 21 -7.17 -18.46 8.46
CA ASP A 21 -7.07 -19.55 9.45
C ASP A 21 -6.65 -20.90 8.82
N LYS A 22 -6.77 -21.01 7.50
CA LYS A 22 -6.36 -22.15 6.68
C LYS A 22 -4.92 -22.06 6.14
N GLY A 23 -4.16 -21.04 6.54
CA GLY A 23 -2.78 -20.82 6.08
C GLY A 23 -2.66 -20.26 4.66
N GLN A 24 -3.76 -19.83 4.04
CA GLN A 24 -3.73 -19.27 2.69
C GLN A 24 -3.59 -17.75 2.71
N ARG A 25 -2.75 -17.22 1.82
CA ARG A 25 -2.56 -15.77 1.63
C ARG A 25 -3.80 -15.16 0.98
N LYS A 26 -4.47 -14.26 1.70
CA LYS A 26 -5.52 -13.38 1.20
C LYS A 26 -4.93 -12.32 0.28
N GLU A 27 -5.80 -11.73 -0.54
CA GLU A 27 -5.44 -10.61 -1.40
C GLU A 27 -4.86 -9.45 -0.59
N ALA A 28 -4.03 -8.62 -1.24
CA ALA A 28 -3.46 -7.45 -0.59
C ALA A 28 -4.59 -6.52 -0.14
N PRO A 29 -4.54 -5.99 1.09
CA PRO A 29 -5.61 -5.18 1.63
C PRO A 29 -5.79 -3.91 0.79
N SER A 30 -7.05 -3.51 0.63
CA SER A 30 -7.35 -2.20 0.05
C SER A 30 -6.92 -1.06 1.00
N MET A 31 -6.80 0.16 0.48
CA MET A 31 -6.49 1.33 1.32
C MET A 31 -7.51 1.51 2.46
N VAL A 32 -8.78 1.18 2.19
CA VAL A 32 -9.85 1.28 3.20
C VAL A 32 -9.64 0.25 4.30
N GLU A 33 -9.34 -1.01 3.94
CA GLU A 33 -9.08 -2.10 4.89
C GLU A 33 -7.83 -1.83 5.74
N PHE A 34 -6.78 -1.27 5.13
CA PHE A 34 -5.60 -0.83 5.85
C PHE A 34 -5.93 0.27 6.88
N LEU A 35 -6.71 1.29 6.50
CA LEU A 35 -7.11 2.36 7.40
C LEU A 35 -8.06 1.88 8.51
N CYS A 36 -8.91 0.90 8.21
CA CYS A 36 -9.82 0.25 9.16
C CYS A 36 -9.12 -0.74 10.09
N LYS A 37 -7.78 -0.85 10.03
CA LYS A 37 -6.94 -1.73 10.87
C LYS A 37 -7.13 -3.22 10.65
N GLU A 38 -7.62 -3.63 9.49
CA GLU A 38 -7.65 -5.06 9.13
C GLU A 38 -6.23 -5.62 8.91
N CYS A 39 -5.26 -4.74 8.65
CA CYS A 39 -3.84 -5.06 8.60
C CYS A 39 -3.07 -4.22 9.64
N PRO A 40 -2.55 -4.83 10.74
CA PRO A 40 -1.98 -4.10 11.86
C PRO A 40 -0.63 -3.44 11.52
N LYS A 41 0.14 -4.00 10.57
CA LYS A 41 1.45 -3.48 10.15
C LYS A 41 1.77 -3.81 8.70
N ILE A 42 2.44 -2.88 8.04
CA ILE A 42 3.06 -3.06 6.74
C ILE A 42 4.57 -3.11 6.93
N HIS A 43 5.21 -4.07 6.28
CA HIS A 43 6.65 -4.18 6.20
C HIS A 43 7.11 -3.83 4.79
N ILE A 44 8.07 -2.93 4.70
CA ILE A 44 8.64 -2.50 3.41
C ILE A 44 10.13 -2.83 3.47
N HIS A 45 10.56 -3.76 2.62
CA HIS A 45 11.95 -4.06 2.40
C HIS A 45 12.41 -3.30 1.15
N VAL A 46 13.47 -2.50 1.29
CA VAL A 46 14.05 -1.72 0.19
C VAL A 46 15.50 -2.16 0.01
N ALA A 47 15.80 -2.74 -1.14
CA ALA A 47 17.16 -3.06 -1.54
C ALA A 47 17.63 -2.06 -2.61
N ARG A 48 18.69 -1.32 -2.30
CA ARG A 48 19.37 -0.47 -3.30
C ARG A 48 20.28 -1.35 -4.15
N ILE A 49 20.09 -1.31 -5.46
CA ILE A 49 20.91 -1.99 -6.45
C ILE A 49 21.65 -0.93 -7.24
N ASP A 50 22.97 -0.95 -7.22
CA ASP A 50 23.74 -0.01 -8.00
C ASP A 50 23.68 -0.36 -9.48
N ARG A 51 23.79 0.64 -10.34
CA ARG A 51 23.75 0.44 -11.80
C ARG A 51 24.77 -0.60 -12.28
N LYS A 52 25.92 -0.68 -11.60
CA LYS A 52 27.03 -1.60 -11.93
C LYS A 52 26.61 -3.07 -11.86
N ASP A 53 25.65 -3.39 -11.01
CA ASP A 53 25.19 -4.75 -10.77
C ASP A 53 24.09 -5.19 -11.74
N VAL A 54 23.68 -4.30 -12.65
CA VAL A 54 22.60 -4.55 -13.62
C VAL A 54 23.20 -4.93 -14.98
N PRO A 55 22.98 -6.16 -15.47
CA PRO A 55 23.52 -6.59 -16.75
C PRO A 55 22.89 -5.81 -17.93
N GLU A 56 23.71 -5.39 -18.90
CA GLU A 56 23.22 -4.64 -20.06
C GLU A 56 22.70 -5.54 -21.20
N GLU A 57 23.22 -6.76 -21.30
CA GLU A 57 22.87 -7.73 -22.34
C GLU A 57 21.59 -8.52 -22.00
N ARG A 58 20.78 -8.85 -23.02
CA ARG A 58 19.46 -9.47 -22.84
C ARG A 58 19.50 -10.83 -22.13
N ALA A 59 20.45 -11.70 -22.48
CA ALA A 59 20.53 -13.06 -21.92
C ALA A 59 20.90 -13.06 -20.43
N PRO A 60 21.98 -12.37 -19.97
CA PRO A 60 22.28 -12.27 -18.55
C PRO A 60 21.25 -11.44 -17.78
N LEU A 61 20.65 -10.41 -18.39
CA LEU A 61 19.56 -9.64 -17.75
C LEU A 61 18.36 -10.53 -17.40
N ARG A 62 17.98 -11.47 -18.27
CA ARG A 62 16.89 -12.41 -18.00
C ARG A 62 17.18 -13.31 -16.79
N ARG A 63 18.41 -13.82 -16.69
CA ARG A 63 18.83 -14.64 -15.54
C ARG A 63 18.87 -13.82 -14.26
N TRP A 64 19.47 -12.64 -14.32
CA TRP A 64 19.53 -11.72 -13.19
C TRP A 64 18.14 -11.36 -12.66
N LEU A 65 17.18 -11.01 -13.55
CA LEU A 65 15.80 -10.76 -13.14
C LEU A 65 15.19 -11.98 -12.44
N HIS A 66 15.39 -13.18 -12.99
CA HIS A 66 14.88 -14.41 -12.38
C HIS A 66 15.45 -14.64 -10.98
N GLU A 67 16.76 -14.50 -10.79
CA GLU A 67 17.42 -14.60 -9.49
C GLU A 67 16.88 -13.56 -8.50
N ARG A 68 16.62 -12.33 -8.95
CA ARG A 68 15.98 -11.30 -8.12
C ARG A 68 14.57 -11.70 -7.67
N PHE A 69 13.78 -12.30 -8.54
CA PHE A 69 12.45 -12.81 -8.18
C PHE A 69 12.52 -14.01 -7.23
N GLU A 70 13.47 -14.91 -7.42
CA GLU A 70 13.67 -16.06 -6.54
C GLU A 70 14.04 -15.63 -5.12
N ILE A 71 14.92 -14.63 -4.98
CA ILE A 71 15.27 -14.06 -3.68
C ILE A 71 14.03 -13.45 -2.99
N LYS A 72 13.20 -12.72 -3.74
CA LYS A 72 11.96 -12.15 -3.19
C LYS A 72 10.98 -13.22 -2.74
N ASP A 73 10.84 -14.28 -3.51
CA ASP A 73 9.92 -15.37 -3.19
C ASP A 73 10.33 -16.07 -1.89
N LYS A 74 11.63 -16.39 -1.74
CA LYS A 74 12.19 -16.93 -0.50
C LYS A 74 11.95 -16.00 0.70
N LEU A 75 12.14 -14.69 0.51
CA LEU A 75 11.89 -13.69 1.57
C LEU A 75 10.41 -13.65 1.99
N LEU A 76 9.49 -13.75 1.03
CA LEU A 76 8.05 -13.75 1.34
C LEU A 76 7.62 -15.07 1.99
N ILE A 77 8.16 -16.20 1.54
CA ILE A 77 7.92 -17.51 2.17
C ILE A 77 8.41 -17.48 3.62
N GLU A 78 9.63 -17.01 3.88
CA GLU A 78 10.13 -16.89 5.26
C GLU A 78 9.28 -15.91 6.09
N PHE A 79 8.84 -14.79 5.51
CA PHE A 79 8.00 -13.82 6.21
C PHE A 79 6.65 -14.40 6.67
N TYR A 80 5.98 -15.20 5.82
CA TYR A 80 4.63 -15.73 6.09
C TYR A 80 4.63 -17.10 6.78
N ASP A 81 5.51 -18.01 6.34
CA ASP A 81 5.47 -19.44 6.66
C ASP A 81 6.56 -19.89 7.64
N SER A 82 7.42 -18.99 8.14
CA SER A 82 8.43 -19.39 9.14
C SER A 82 7.77 -19.93 10.41
N LEU A 83 8.23 -21.10 10.85
CA LEU A 83 7.84 -21.73 12.12
C LEU A 83 8.36 -20.95 13.34
N ASP A 84 9.47 -20.22 13.16
CA ASP A 84 10.06 -19.40 14.21
C ASP A 84 9.29 -18.08 14.38
N PRO A 85 8.69 -17.81 15.55
CA PRO A 85 7.91 -16.59 15.79
C PRO A 85 8.76 -15.31 15.74
N GLU A 86 10.07 -15.42 15.94
CA GLU A 86 11.04 -14.31 15.84
C GLU A 86 11.30 -13.89 14.38
N ARG A 87 11.26 -14.86 13.45
CA ARG A 87 11.47 -14.62 12.01
C ARG A 87 10.17 -14.32 11.28
N ARG A 88 9.06 -14.81 11.82
CA ARG A 88 7.73 -14.59 11.27
C ARG A 88 7.37 -13.11 11.31
N ASN A 89 6.80 -12.62 10.21
CA ASN A 89 6.44 -11.22 10.04
C ASN A 89 7.64 -10.24 10.18
N ARG A 90 8.86 -10.67 9.89
CA ARG A 90 10.03 -9.77 9.85
C ARG A 90 10.86 -10.04 8.60
N PHE A 91 11.32 -8.97 7.97
CA PHE A 91 12.38 -9.07 6.96
C PHE A 91 13.75 -9.16 7.63
N PRO A 92 14.74 -9.82 7.00
CA PRO A 92 16.09 -9.89 7.52
C PRO A 92 16.76 -8.51 7.53
N GLY A 93 17.55 -8.24 8.58
CA GLY A 93 18.32 -7.01 8.75
C GLY A 93 17.75 -6.03 9.78
N GLU A 94 18.31 -4.82 9.81
CA GLU A 94 17.83 -3.75 10.69
C GLU A 94 16.51 -3.19 10.16
N SER A 95 15.50 -3.17 11.03
CA SER A 95 14.18 -2.61 10.70
C SER A 95 13.92 -1.36 11.53
N VAL A 96 13.43 -0.31 10.89
CA VAL A 96 13.00 0.90 11.57
C VAL A 96 11.48 0.88 11.69
N ASN A 97 10.99 0.85 12.94
CA ASN A 97 9.56 0.95 13.19
C ASN A 97 9.11 2.41 13.09
N SER A 98 8.51 2.79 11.97
CA SER A 98 7.91 4.11 11.80
C SER A 98 6.43 4.06 12.20
N LYS A 99 6.11 4.50 13.42
CA LYS A 99 4.71 4.74 13.81
C LYS A 99 4.23 6.03 13.17
N LEU A 100 3.04 6.00 12.56
CA LEU A 100 2.36 7.22 12.10
C LEU A 100 2.14 8.16 13.30
N SER A 101 2.83 9.29 13.31
CA SER A 101 2.69 10.26 14.38
C SER A 101 1.34 10.95 14.25
N LEU A 102 0.47 10.75 15.25
CA LEU A 102 -0.82 11.44 15.33
C LEU A 102 -0.68 12.97 15.22
N LYS A 103 0.43 13.52 15.70
CA LYS A 103 0.74 14.96 15.61
C LYS A 103 0.79 15.48 14.17
N LYS A 104 1.12 14.61 13.19
CA LYS A 104 1.15 14.98 11.77
C LYS A 104 -0.22 14.88 11.10
N THR A 105 -1.12 14.02 11.58
CA THR A 105 -2.47 13.83 11.01
C THR A 105 -3.55 14.68 11.69
N VAL A 106 -3.33 15.12 12.94
CA VAL A 106 -4.27 15.99 13.67
C VAL A 106 -4.53 17.33 12.96
N PRO A 107 -3.52 18.08 12.46
CA PRO A 107 -3.78 19.36 11.80
C PRO A 107 -4.64 19.21 10.55
N SER A 108 -4.35 18.19 9.71
CA SER A 108 -5.16 17.89 8.53
C SER A 108 -6.58 17.47 8.89
N LEU A 109 -6.74 16.67 9.96
CA LEU A 109 -8.05 16.23 10.43
C LEU A 109 -8.88 17.40 10.95
N LEU A 110 -8.26 18.32 11.71
CA LEU A 110 -8.93 19.51 12.24
C LEU A 110 -9.34 20.48 11.13
N LEU A 111 -8.47 20.70 10.14
CA LEU A 111 -8.78 21.57 9.00
C LEU A 111 -9.92 20.99 8.16
N LEU A 112 -9.80 19.73 7.75
CA LEU A 112 -10.81 19.07 6.91
C LEU A 112 -12.13 18.89 7.67
N GLY A 113 -12.05 18.42 8.92
CA GLY A 113 -13.20 18.22 9.79
C GLY A 113 -13.89 19.55 10.13
N GLY A 114 -13.12 20.59 10.43
CA GLY A 114 -13.64 21.93 10.71
C GLY A 114 -14.33 22.57 9.50
N LEU A 115 -13.71 22.49 8.31
CA LEU A 115 -14.33 22.97 7.06
C LEU A 115 -15.62 22.22 6.74
N THR A 116 -15.60 20.89 6.88
CA THR A 116 -16.76 20.04 6.60
C THR A 116 -17.89 20.31 7.61
N ALA A 117 -17.56 20.41 8.90
CA ALA A 117 -18.53 20.72 9.95
C ALA A 117 -19.12 22.13 9.75
N GLY A 118 -18.29 23.13 9.46
CA GLY A 118 -18.74 24.49 9.17
C GLY A 118 -19.71 24.53 7.97
N MET A 119 -19.39 23.80 6.90
CA MET A 119 -20.26 23.69 5.73
C MET A 119 -21.60 23.01 6.08
N LEU A 120 -21.60 21.96 6.91
CA LEU A 120 -22.82 21.25 7.32
C LEU A 120 -23.71 22.04 8.30
N VAL A 121 -23.11 22.90 9.13
CA VAL A 121 -23.85 23.79 10.05
C VAL A 121 -24.59 24.87 9.28
N THR A 122 -24.03 25.38 8.19
CA THR A 122 -24.72 26.36 7.33
C THR A 122 -25.87 25.74 6.53
N GLU A 123 -27.02 26.40 6.46
CA GLU A 123 -28.18 25.90 5.71
C GLU A 123 -27.91 25.78 4.20
N ALA A 124 -27.10 26.70 3.66
CA ALA A 124 -26.67 26.67 2.27
C ALA A 124 -25.76 25.46 1.97
N GLY A 125 -24.78 25.19 2.84
CA GLY A 125 -23.87 24.06 2.66
C GLY A 125 -24.57 22.72 2.83
N ARG A 126 -25.53 22.60 3.77
CA ARG A 126 -26.36 21.39 3.91
C ARG A 126 -27.22 21.12 2.68
N ARG A 127 -27.88 22.14 2.12
CA ARG A 127 -28.64 21.99 0.86
C ARG A 127 -27.74 21.62 -0.31
N LEU A 128 -26.55 22.20 -0.41
CA LEU A 128 -25.59 21.86 -1.45
C LEU A 128 -25.11 20.41 -1.32
N TYR A 129 -24.73 19.98 -0.12
CA TYR A 129 -24.27 18.61 0.15
C TYR A 129 -25.32 17.56 -0.25
N VAL A 130 -26.58 17.73 0.18
CA VAL A 130 -27.68 16.81 -0.18
C VAL A 130 -27.94 16.81 -1.68
N LYS A 131 -27.94 17.98 -2.33
CA LYS A 131 -28.12 18.08 -3.79
C LYS A 131 -27.00 17.39 -4.56
N THR A 132 -25.75 17.61 -4.18
CA THR A 132 -24.59 16.96 -4.80
C THR A 132 -24.64 15.45 -4.60
N TRP A 133 -25.06 14.99 -3.42
CA TRP A 133 -25.18 13.57 -3.13
C TRP A 133 -26.27 12.93 -4.00
N VAL A 134 -27.50 13.47 -4.00
CA VAL A 134 -28.62 12.97 -4.83
C VAL A 134 -28.28 13.00 -6.32
N CYS A 135 -27.66 14.09 -6.81
CA CYS A 135 -27.27 14.22 -8.20
C CYS A 135 -26.18 13.20 -8.58
N GLY A 136 -25.21 12.98 -7.69
CA GLY A 136 -24.15 11.98 -7.84
C GLY A 136 -24.69 10.55 -7.89
N THR A 137 -25.66 10.20 -7.03
CA THR A 137 -26.27 8.87 -7.06
C THR A 137 -27.10 8.66 -8.33
N LEU A 138 -27.86 9.67 -8.76
CA LEU A 138 -28.64 9.59 -10.01
C LEU A 138 -27.73 9.44 -11.24
N LEU A 139 -26.65 10.21 -11.33
CA LEU A 139 -25.65 10.10 -12.40
C LEU A 139 -24.93 8.75 -12.36
N GLY A 140 -24.60 8.25 -11.17
CA GLY A 140 -23.99 6.93 -10.99
C GLY A 140 -24.92 5.79 -11.43
N CYS A 141 -26.20 5.83 -11.03
CA CYS A 141 -27.21 4.87 -11.47
C CYS A 141 -27.41 4.94 -12.98
N LEU A 142 -27.53 6.13 -13.57
CA LEU A 142 -27.63 6.32 -15.02
C LEU A 142 -26.41 5.74 -15.76
N TRP A 143 -25.20 5.99 -15.26
CA TRP A 143 -23.97 5.49 -15.86
C TRP A 143 -23.88 3.96 -15.81
N VAL A 144 -24.28 3.35 -14.69
CA VAL A 144 -24.35 1.88 -14.55
C VAL A 144 -25.42 1.29 -15.46
N SER A 145 -26.58 1.94 -15.59
CA SER A 145 -27.66 1.48 -16.49
C SER A 145 -27.35 1.64 -17.97
N VAL A 146 -26.46 2.55 -18.37
CA VAL A 146 -26.02 2.72 -19.77
C VAL A 146 -24.90 1.73 -20.15
N ARG A 147 -24.22 1.15 -19.16
CA ARG A 147 -23.11 0.20 -19.36
C ARG A 147 -23.48 -1.27 -19.08
N ALA A 148 -24.69 -1.53 -18.62
CA ALA A 148 -25.29 -2.86 -18.45
C ALA A 148 -26.14 -3.22 -19.67
#